data_AF-A0A841M029-F1
#
_entry.id   AF-A0A841M029-F1
#
_cell.length_a   1.000
_cell.length_b   1.000
_cell.length_c   1.000
_cell.angle_alpha   90.00
_cell.angle_beta   90.00
_cell.angle_gamma   90.00
#
_symmetry.space_group_name_H-M   'P 1'
#
loop_
_entity.id
_entity.type
_entity.pdbx_description
1 polymer ?
#
loop_
_entity_poly.entity_id
_entity_poly.type
_entity_poly.pdbx_seq_one_letter_code
_entity_poly.pdbx_strand_id
1 'polypeptide(L)'
;MTQQIGLGHNNPPEPTPFDTVKAQIGDLYEEAKGWLDGDPIHSQEQADEVQKLMRLIQAAEKQADEARKDEAKPHDEAKAAIQERYNPLIGKTKSVTGLTVRAIEACKQALIPWLEKVEAENRAKAEAARMEAEAKQKAAMEAMQQRIGGDLESAERAEALVQEAKRADNDARKAESLKASAKGAGRAASLRTSYRAEITDMRAFARYVWQYRQIEMQEFLEGLAQKIVNSGRIQIDGVTAHEERKVA
;
A
#
# COMPACT_ATOMS: atom_id res chain seq x y z
N MET A 1 -19.21 62.88 -45.63
CA MET A 1 -18.67 61.57 -46.04
C MET A 1 -18.72 60.67 -44.82
N THR A 2 -19.68 59.77 -44.82
CA THR A 2 -20.09 58.94 -43.69
C THR A 2 -19.03 57.87 -43.42
N GLN A 3 -18.45 57.85 -42.22
CA GLN A 3 -17.55 56.79 -41.76
C GLN A 3 -18.33 55.49 -41.64
N GLN A 4 -17.89 54.46 -42.37
CA GLN A 4 -18.36 53.10 -42.22
C GLN A 4 -17.61 52.45 -41.06
N ILE A 5 -18.30 52.28 -39.94
CA ILE A 5 -17.79 51.59 -38.75
C ILE A 5 -17.75 50.09 -39.09
N GLY A 6 -16.56 49.50 -39.03
CA GLY A 6 -16.35 48.07 -39.29
C GLY A 6 -17.13 47.21 -38.30
N LEU A 7 -18.01 46.36 -38.84
CA LEU A 7 -18.75 45.35 -38.09
C LEU A 7 -17.78 44.39 -37.37
N GLY A 8 -18.04 44.19 -36.09
CA GLY A 8 -17.20 43.44 -35.17
C GLY A 8 -16.97 41.99 -35.60
N HIS A 9 -15.72 41.54 -35.40
CA HIS A 9 -15.32 40.14 -35.53
C HIS A 9 -15.86 39.34 -34.33
N ASN A 10 -17.11 38.91 -34.41
CA ASN A 10 -17.63 37.84 -33.56
C ASN A 10 -17.54 36.52 -34.34
N ASN A 11 -16.32 36.06 -34.62
CA ASN A 11 -16.13 34.69 -35.08
C ASN A 11 -16.12 33.82 -33.81
N PRO A 12 -17.10 32.93 -33.59
CA PRO A 12 -17.02 31.98 -32.49
C PRO A 12 -15.71 31.19 -32.61
N PRO A 13 -15.05 30.85 -31.49
CA PRO A 13 -13.81 30.08 -31.54
C PRO A 13 -14.06 28.78 -32.32
N GLU A 14 -13.11 28.42 -33.19
CA GLU A 14 -13.19 27.15 -33.91
C GLU A 14 -13.33 25.99 -32.92
N PRO A 15 -14.21 25.01 -33.21
CA PRO A 15 -14.44 23.88 -32.31
C PRO A 15 -13.13 23.16 -32.02
N THR A 16 -12.88 22.87 -30.75
CA THR A 16 -11.68 22.13 -30.36
C THR A 16 -11.76 20.69 -30.89
N PRO A 17 -10.63 19.98 -31.03
CA PRO A 17 -10.64 18.55 -31.35
C PRO A 17 -11.56 17.73 -30.42
N PHE A 18 -11.56 18.09 -29.13
CA PHE A 18 -12.51 17.54 -28.15
C PHE A 18 -13.97 17.82 -28.52
N ASP A 19 -14.33 19.06 -28.86
CA ASP A 19 -15.71 19.43 -29.22
C ASP A 19 -16.18 18.68 -30.46
N THR A 20 -15.32 18.51 -31.46
CA THR A 20 -15.61 17.74 -32.68
C THR A 20 -15.89 16.27 -32.37
N VAL A 21 -15.01 15.61 -31.62
CA VAL A 21 -15.18 14.18 -31.32
C VAL A 21 -16.35 13.95 -30.35
N LYS A 22 -16.58 14.87 -29.41
CA LYS A 22 -17.73 14.84 -28.50
C LYS A 22 -19.05 14.90 -29.27
N ALA A 23 -19.16 15.79 -30.26
CA ALA A 23 -20.36 15.88 -31.11
C ALA A 23 -20.57 14.58 -31.90
N GLN A 24 -19.53 14.09 -32.59
CA GLN A 24 -19.59 12.86 -33.39
C GLN A 24 -19.99 11.62 -32.58
N ILE A 25 -19.40 11.43 -31.39
CA ILE A 25 -19.77 10.32 -30.50
C ILE A 25 -21.21 10.49 -29.99
N GLY A 26 -21.62 11.72 -29.66
CA GLY A 26 -22.98 12.02 -29.25
C GLY A 26 -24.01 11.61 -30.32
N ASP A 27 -23.77 12.01 -31.58
CA ASP A 27 -24.66 11.69 -32.69
C ASP A 27 -24.76 10.17 -32.93
N LEU A 28 -23.61 9.48 -32.96
CA LEU A 28 -23.57 8.02 -33.11
C LEU A 28 -24.24 7.27 -31.95
N TYR A 29 -24.16 7.83 -30.74
CA TYR A 29 -24.82 7.25 -29.57
C TYR A 29 -26.33 7.41 -29.62
N GLU A 30 -26.84 8.57 -30.06
CA GLU A 30 -28.28 8.75 -30.30
C GLU A 30 -28.78 7.85 -31.44
N GLU A 31 -28.01 7.68 -32.51
CA GLU A 31 -28.31 6.71 -33.56
C GLU A 31 -28.37 5.28 -33.02
N ALA A 32 -27.41 4.89 -32.16
CA ALA A 32 -27.38 3.58 -31.52
C ALA A 32 -28.60 3.32 -30.64
N LYS A 33 -29.12 4.32 -29.91
CA LYS A 33 -30.36 4.17 -29.15
C LYS A 33 -31.56 3.82 -30.03
N GLY A 34 -31.59 4.33 -31.26
CA GLY A 34 -32.65 4.03 -32.22
C GLY A 34 -32.62 2.60 -32.74
N TRP A 35 -31.42 2.03 -32.91
CA TRP A 35 -31.22 0.65 -33.39
C TRP A 35 -31.21 -0.41 -32.28
N LEU A 36 -30.91 -0.03 -31.04
CA LEU A 36 -30.69 -0.91 -29.90
C LEU A 36 -31.73 -0.68 -28.78
N ASP A 37 -33.00 -0.73 -29.14
CA ASP A 37 -34.14 -0.51 -28.23
C ASP A 37 -34.56 -1.76 -27.44
N GLY A 38 -33.94 -2.91 -27.74
CA GLY A 38 -34.19 -4.20 -27.09
C GLY A 38 -34.98 -5.18 -27.97
N ASP A 39 -35.45 -4.77 -29.15
CA ASP A 39 -36.05 -5.69 -30.11
C ASP A 39 -34.97 -6.61 -30.73
N PRO A 40 -35.24 -7.92 -30.89
CA PRO A 40 -34.29 -8.81 -31.55
C PRO A 40 -34.03 -8.41 -33.00
N ILE A 41 -32.80 -8.59 -33.46
CA ILE A 41 -32.47 -8.40 -34.88
C ILE A 41 -33.18 -9.49 -35.71
N HIS A 42 -34.01 -9.06 -36.66
CA HIS A 42 -34.88 -9.93 -37.44
C HIS A 42 -34.41 -10.16 -38.89
N SER A 43 -33.43 -9.40 -39.37
CA SER A 43 -32.88 -9.56 -40.72
C SER A 43 -31.36 -9.40 -40.78
N GLN A 44 -30.75 -9.95 -41.83
CA GLN A 44 -29.32 -9.77 -42.11
C GLN A 44 -28.99 -8.28 -42.35
N GLU A 45 -29.88 -7.55 -43.03
CA GLU A 45 -29.70 -6.11 -43.29
C GLU A 45 -29.65 -5.30 -41.98
N GLN A 46 -30.50 -5.63 -41.00
CA GLN A 46 -30.45 -5.01 -39.67
C GLN A 46 -29.14 -5.36 -38.94
N ALA A 47 -28.68 -6.62 -39.03
CA ALA A 47 -27.40 -7.02 -38.46
C ALA A 47 -26.22 -6.26 -39.08
N ASP A 48 -26.23 -6.06 -40.41
CA ASP A 48 -25.17 -5.38 -41.15
C ASP A 48 -25.12 -3.88 -40.80
N GLU A 49 -26.26 -3.20 -40.67
CA GLU A 49 -26.31 -1.80 -40.25
C GLU A 49 -25.89 -1.62 -38.77
N VAL A 50 -26.29 -2.51 -37.86
CA VAL A 50 -25.81 -2.50 -36.47
C VAL A 50 -24.30 -2.73 -36.41
N GLN A 51 -23.78 -3.65 -37.22
CA GLN A 51 -22.34 -3.90 -37.33
C GLN A 51 -21.58 -2.68 -37.86
N LYS A 52 -22.13 -1.97 -38.87
CA LYS A 52 -21.56 -0.73 -39.41
C LYS A 52 -21.57 0.40 -38.38
N LEU A 53 -22.67 0.58 -37.66
CA LEU A 53 -22.77 1.55 -36.56
C LEU A 53 -21.74 1.27 -35.46
N MET A 54 -21.57 0.00 -35.08
CA MET A 54 -20.52 -0.40 -34.14
C MET A 54 -19.11 -0.01 -34.64
N ARG A 55 -18.81 -0.19 -35.93
CA ARG A 55 -17.51 0.23 -36.49
C ARG A 55 -17.30 1.74 -36.47
N LEU A 56 -18.35 2.52 -36.72
CA LEU A 56 -18.30 3.98 -36.65
C LEU A 56 -18.04 4.46 -35.22
N ILE A 57 -18.70 3.85 -34.24
CA ILE A 57 -18.48 4.14 -32.80
C ILE A 57 -17.04 3.82 -32.41
N GLN A 58 -16.52 2.64 -32.79
CA GLN A 58 -15.12 2.25 -32.53
C GLN A 58 -14.11 3.21 -33.18
N ALA A 59 -14.40 3.70 -34.39
CA ALA A 59 -13.55 4.68 -35.05
C ALA A 59 -13.56 6.04 -34.33
N ALA A 60 -14.73 6.51 -33.90
CA ALA A 60 -14.87 7.75 -33.14
C ALA A 60 -14.18 7.66 -31.76
N GLU A 61 -14.27 6.52 -31.09
CA GLU A 61 -13.52 6.24 -29.85
C GLU A 61 -12.02 6.35 -30.06
N LYS A 62 -11.49 5.75 -31.13
CA LYS A 62 -10.07 5.82 -31.47
C LYS A 62 -9.62 7.26 -31.73
N GLN A 63 -10.41 8.04 -32.45
CA GLN A 63 -10.14 9.46 -32.71
C GLN A 63 -10.11 10.26 -31.40
N ALA A 64 -11.00 9.96 -30.45
CA ALA A 64 -11.00 10.60 -29.13
C ALA A 64 -9.71 10.33 -28.36
N ASP A 65 -9.24 9.08 -28.37
CA ASP A 65 -8.00 8.71 -27.68
C ASP A 65 -6.76 9.32 -28.32
N GLU A 66 -6.72 9.43 -29.66
CA GLU A 66 -5.65 10.14 -30.38
C GLU A 66 -5.63 11.63 -30.03
N ALA A 67 -6.77 12.31 -30.09
CA ALA A 67 -6.87 13.73 -29.70
C ALA A 67 -6.43 13.96 -28.24
N ARG A 68 -6.88 13.09 -27.31
CA ARG A 68 -6.46 13.13 -25.90
C ARG A 68 -4.96 12.96 -25.74
N LYS A 69 -4.34 12.03 -26.47
CA LYS A 69 -2.88 11.80 -26.43
C LYS A 69 -2.11 13.00 -26.94
N ASP A 70 -2.56 13.62 -28.03
CA ASP A 70 -1.92 14.79 -28.61
C ASP A 70 -2.01 16.01 -27.67
N GLU A 71 -3.17 16.23 -27.05
CA GLU A 71 -3.34 17.27 -26.03
C GLU A 71 -2.49 17.01 -24.78
N ALA A 72 -2.39 15.75 -24.32
CA ALA A 72 -1.62 15.39 -23.14
C ALA A 72 -0.10 15.43 -23.37
N LYS A 73 0.36 15.19 -24.60
CA LYS A 73 1.78 15.07 -24.97
C LYS A 73 2.68 16.19 -24.43
N PRO A 74 2.41 17.50 -24.65
CA PRO A 74 3.27 18.56 -24.13
C PRO A 74 3.32 18.59 -22.60
N HIS A 75 2.24 18.19 -21.93
CA HIS A 75 2.19 18.13 -20.47
C HIS A 75 2.95 16.93 -19.92
N ASP A 76 2.83 15.77 -20.57
CA ASP A 76 3.57 14.57 -20.23
C ASP A 76 5.08 14.77 -20.45
N GLU A 77 5.48 15.42 -21.55
CA GLU A 77 6.88 15.77 -21.82
C GLU A 77 7.42 16.79 -20.79
N ALA A 78 6.66 17.85 -20.48
CA ALA A 78 7.06 18.83 -19.47
C ALA A 78 7.19 18.19 -18.08
N LYS A 79 6.25 17.32 -17.71
CA LYS A 79 6.30 16.54 -16.47
C LYS A 79 7.52 15.61 -16.43
N ALA A 80 7.82 14.93 -17.54
CA ALA A 80 8.98 14.05 -17.65
C ALA A 80 10.29 14.84 -17.47
N ALA A 81 10.44 16.00 -18.10
CA ALA A 81 11.61 16.86 -17.94
C ALA A 81 11.80 17.34 -16.49
N ILE A 82 10.71 17.70 -15.80
CA ILE A 82 10.76 18.03 -14.38
C ILE A 82 11.21 16.82 -13.56
N GLN A 83 10.61 15.65 -13.78
CA GLN A 83 10.98 14.43 -13.07
C GLN A 83 12.45 14.09 -13.28
N GLU A 84 12.96 14.17 -14.50
CA GLU A 84 14.37 13.92 -14.82
C GLU A 84 15.31 14.85 -14.05
N ARG A 85 14.98 16.15 -13.95
CA ARG A 85 15.78 17.11 -13.17
C ARG A 85 15.83 16.78 -11.68
N TYR A 86 14.72 16.32 -11.09
CA TYR A 86 14.64 16.03 -9.65
C TYR A 86 15.05 14.61 -9.28
N ASN A 87 15.00 13.65 -10.21
CA ASN A 87 15.33 12.25 -9.95
C ASN A 87 16.74 12.05 -9.34
N PRO A 88 17.82 12.71 -9.81
CA PRO A 88 19.13 12.63 -9.17
C PRO A 88 19.17 13.14 -7.73
N LEU A 89 18.22 13.98 -7.32
CA LEU A 89 18.17 14.57 -5.98
C LEU A 89 17.29 13.77 -5.02
N ILE A 90 16.07 13.43 -5.44
CA ILE A 90 15.02 12.86 -4.59
C ILE A 90 14.38 11.58 -5.15
N GLY A 91 14.79 11.16 -6.35
CA GLY A 91 14.22 10.00 -7.01
C GLY A 91 14.46 8.70 -6.23
N LYS A 92 13.44 7.85 -6.19
CA LYS A 92 13.52 6.49 -5.64
C LYS A 92 12.91 5.50 -6.63
N THR A 93 13.53 5.39 -7.80
CA THR A 93 13.12 4.47 -8.86
C THR A 93 14.06 3.27 -8.90
N LYS A 94 13.74 2.26 -9.74
CA LYS A 94 14.62 1.09 -9.92
C LYS A 94 15.99 1.47 -10.49
N SER A 95 16.06 2.51 -11.32
CA SER A 95 17.27 2.94 -12.03
C SER A 95 17.98 4.13 -11.38
N VAL A 96 17.27 4.96 -10.61
CA VAL A 96 17.82 6.17 -9.99
C VAL A 96 17.53 6.19 -8.50
N THR A 97 18.58 6.25 -7.71
CA THR A 97 18.52 6.56 -6.27
C THR A 97 19.13 7.93 -6.05
N GLY A 98 18.31 8.91 -5.71
CA GLY A 98 18.72 10.29 -5.54
C GLY A 98 19.60 10.52 -4.32
N LEU A 99 20.33 11.65 -4.31
CA LEU A 99 21.26 12.01 -3.24
C LEU A 99 20.62 12.00 -1.85
N THR A 100 19.41 12.53 -1.70
CA THR A 100 18.72 12.58 -0.41
C THR A 100 18.37 11.18 0.10
N VAL A 101 17.94 10.28 -0.79
CA VAL A 101 17.64 8.88 -0.43
C VAL A 101 18.89 8.17 0.06
N ARG A 102 20.02 8.33 -0.66
CA ARG A 102 21.32 7.75 -0.26
C ARG A 102 21.80 8.29 1.09
N ALA A 103 21.73 9.61 1.28
CA ALA A 103 22.16 10.25 2.52
C ALA A 103 21.31 9.80 3.72
N ILE A 104 19.98 9.78 3.57
CA ILE A 104 19.07 9.31 4.62
C ILE A 104 19.35 7.86 4.98
N GLU A 105 19.56 7.00 3.98
CA GLU A 105 19.87 5.58 4.24
C GLU A 105 21.22 5.44 4.94
N ALA A 106 22.26 6.16 4.51
CA ALA A 106 23.55 6.16 5.18
C ALA A 106 23.44 6.64 6.65
N CYS A 107 22.66 7.69 6.93
CA CYS A 107 22.41 8.14 8.30
C CYS A 107 21.70 7.06 9.14
N LYS A 108 20.71 6.36 8.58
CA LYS A 108 20.04 5.26 9.27
C LYS A 108 21.03 4.12 9.57
N GLN A 109 21.80 3.69 8.58
CA GLN A 109 22.80 2.64 8.74
C GLN A 109 23.84 2.99 9.81
N ALA A 110 24.27 4.26 9.87
CA ALA A 110 25.17 4.75 10.92
C ALA A 110 24.53 4.77 12.32
N LEU A 111 23.21 5.00 12.42
CA LEU A 111 22.49 5.01 13.70
C LEU A 111 22.19 3.62 14.25
N ILE A 112 22.05 2.59 13.41
CA ILE A 112 21.76 1.21 13.82
C ILE A 112 22.72 0.71 14.92
N PRO A 113 24.06 0.67 14.74
CA PRO A 113 24.95 0.10 15.74
C PRO A 113 24.93 0.87 17.07
N TRP A 114 24.71 2.19 17.02
CA TRP A 114 24.54 2.99 18.23
C TRP A 114 23.25 2.63 18.97
N LEU A 115 22.14 2.50 18.26
CA LEU A 115 20.86 2.14 18.87
C LEU A 115 20.85 0.71 19.41
N GLU A 116 21.52 -0.23 18.74
CA GLU A 116 21.73 -1.60 19.23
C GLU A 116 22.53 -1.61 20.53
N LYS A 117 23.59 -0.80 20.61
CA LYS A 117 24.36 -0.62 21.85
C LYS A 117 23.49 -0.07 22.98
N VAL A 118 22.71 1.00 22.72
CA VAL A 118 21.81 1.58 23.72
C VAL A 118 20.75 0.58 24.15
N GLU A 119 20.21 -0.22 23.23
CA GLU A 119 19.25 -1.28 23.57
C GLU A 119 19.89 -2.36 24.45
N ALA A 120 21.10 -2.80 24.14
CA ALA A 120 21.85 -3.76 24.95
C ALA A 120 22.15 -3.20 26.36
N GLU A 121 22.55 -1.94 26.46
CA GLU A 121 22.76 -1.27 27.76
C GLU A 121 21.47 -1.15 28.56
N ASN A 122 20.36 -0.77 27.93
CA ASN A 122 19.05 -0.69 28.58
C ASN A 122 18.59 -2.07 29.06
N ARG A 123 18.80 -3.11 28.24
CA ARG A 123 18.47 -4.49 28.60
C ARG A 123 19.30 -4.98 29.78
N ALA A 124 20.60 -4.69 29.81
CA ALA A 124 21.47 -5.02 30.94
C ALA A 124 21.05 -4.28 32.22
N LYS A 125 20.69 -3.00 32.13
CA LYS A 125 20.15 -2.23 33.25
C LYS A 125 18.81 -2.77 33.75
N ALA A 126 17.92 -3.14 32.84
CA ALA A 126 16.63 -3.72 33.17
C ALA A 126 16.81 -5.08 33.87
N GLU A 127 17.73 -5.92 33.40
CA GLU A 127 18.06 -7.20 34.03
C GLU A 127 18.64 -7.00 35.44
N ALA A 128 19.60 -6.08 35.60
CA ALA A 128 20.18 -5.74 36.90
C ALA A 128 19.11 -5.21 37.88
N ALA A 129 18.24 -4.31 37.43
CA ALA A 129 17.15 -3.78 38.23
C ALA A 129 16.12 -4.86 38.60
N ARG A 130 15.86 -5.82 37.70
CA ARG A 130 15.00 -6.98 38.00
C ARG A 130 15.59 -7.87 39.09
N MET A 131 16.88 -8.22 38.98
CA MET A 131 17.56 -9.01 40.00
C MET A 131 17.57 -8.29 41.37
N GLU A 132 17.79 -6.98 41.39
CA GLU A 132 17.73 -6.19 42.62
C GLU A 132 16.32 -6.13 43.21
N ALA A 133 15.29 -5.95 42.36
CA ALA A 133 13.89 -5.97 42.78
C ALA A 133 13.49 -7.34 43.36
N GLU A 134 13.90 -8.44 42.73
CA GLU A 134 13.64 -9.80 43.21
C GLU A 134 14.33 -10.05 44.57
N ALA A 135 15.59 -9.64 44.71
CA ALA A 135 16.32 -9.76 45.98
C ALA A 135 15.65 -8.97 47.12
N LYS A 136 15.23 -7.73 46.84
CA LYS A 136 14.52 -6.88 47.83
C LYS A 136 13.12 -7.39 48.14
N GLN A 137 12.41 -7.95 47.16
CA GLN A 137 11.12 -8.59 47.41
C GLN A 137 11.28 -9.81 48.31
N LYS A 138 12.29 -10.66 48.09
CA LYS A 138 12.58 -11.81 48.95
C LYS A 138 12.91 -11.37 50.38
N ALA A 139 13.79 -10.37 50.54
CA ALA A 139 14.12 -9.81 51.85
C ALA A 139 12.89 -9.22 52.58
N ALA A 140 12.01 -8.53 51.86
CA ALA A 140 10.76 -8.00 52.40
C ALA A 140 9.78 -9.11 52.83
N MET A 141 9.67 -10.19 52.04
CA MET A 141 8.84 -11.36 52.40
C MET A 141 9.39 -12.06 53.65
N GLU A 142 10.70 -12.29 53.73
CA GLU A 142 11.35 -12.89 54.88
C GLU A 142 11.17 -12.04 56.15
N ALA A 143 11.34 -10.72 56.06
CA ALA A 143 11.12 -9.81 57.19
C ALA A 143 9.65 -9.77 57.64
N MET A 144 8.70 -9.85 56.71
CA MET A 144 7.28 -9.95 57.04
C MET A 144 6.95 -11.27 57.74
N GLN A 145 7.58 -12.38 57.34
CA GLN A 145 7.43 -13.69 57.98
C GLN A 145 8.07 -13.73 59.38
N GLN A 146 9.19 -13.04 59.58
CA GLN A 146 9.91 -12.97 60.85
C GLN A 146 9.38 -11.88 61.81
N ARG A 147 8.33 -11.15 61.41
CA ARG A 147 7.74 -10.08 62.22
C ARG A 147 7.20 -10.62 63.54
N ILE A 148 7.61 -10.02 64.65
CA ILE A 148 7.20 -10.41 66.00
C ILE A 148 5.98 -9.57 66.41
N GLY A 149 4.88 -10.22 66.81
CA GLY A 149 3.67 -9.54 67.24
C GLY A 149 3.91 -8.69 68.51
N GLY A 150 3.59 -7.40 68.44
CA GLY A 150 3.76 -6.46 69.56
C GLY A 150 5.12 -5.76 69.63
N ASP A 151 6.08 -6.13 68.77
CA ASP A 151 7.38 -5.44 68.64
C ASP A 151 7.35 -4.39 67.51
N LEU A 152 7.37 -3.11 67.89
CA LEU A 152 7.36 -1.97 66.98
C LEU A 152 8.61 -1.94 66.09
N GLU A 153 9.78 -2.34 66.59
CA GLU A 153 11.03 -2.31 65.81
C GLU A 153 11.02 -3.37 64.70
N SER A 154 10.46 -4.56 64.94
CA SER A 154 10.26 -5.57 63.89
C SER A 154 9.26 -5.12 62.82
N ALA A 155 8.21 -4.37 63.23
CA ALA A 155 7.22 -3.83 62.31
C ALA A 155 7.83 -2.73 61.41
N GLU A 156 8.56 -1.78 61.99
CA GLU A 156 9.24 -0.72 61.24
C GLU A 156 10.28 -1.28 60.25
N ARG A 157 11.06 -2.29 60.65
CA ARG A 157 12.02 -2.96 59.76
C ARG A 157 11.34 -3.69 58.60
N ALA A 158 10.26 -4.42 58.85
CA ALA A 158 9.50 -5.09 57.80
C ALA A 158 8.85 -4.09 56.83
N GLU A 159 8.30 -2.99 57.35
CA GLU A 159 7.71 -1.92 56.54
C GLU A 159 8.77 -1.20 55.69
N ALA A 160 9.95 -0.90 56.23
CA ALA A 160 11.05 -0.29 55.49
C ALA A 160 11.47 -1.18 54.30
N LEU A 161 11.64 -2.48 54.53
CA LEU A 161 12.01 -3.44 53.47
C LEU A 161 10.91 -3.57 52.40
N VAL A 162 9.64 -3.54 52.78
CA VAL A 162 8.51 -3.51 51.83
C VAL A 162 8.54 -2.23 50.98
N GLN A 163 8.87 -1.08 51.56
CA GLN A 163 8.98 0.18 50.80
C GLN A 163 10.18 0.16 49.85
N GLU A 164 11.31 -0.42 50.26
CA GLU A 164 12.47 -0.61 49.39
C GLU A 164 12.18 -1.56 48.23
N ALA A 165 11.48 -2.67 48.49
CA ALA A 165 11.04 -3.60 47.45
C ALA A 165 10.10 -2.93 46.43
N LYS A 166 9.16 -2.09 46.90
CA LYS A 166 8.28 -1.31 46.01
C LYS A 166 9.04 -0.30 45.16
N ARG A 167 10.06 0.37 45.73
CA ARG A 167 10.91 1.32 44.96
C ARG A 167 11.70 0.57 43.89
N ALA A 168 12.32 -0.55 44.26
CA ALA A 168 13.08 -1.37 43.32
C ALA A 168 12.21 -1.96 42.19
N ASP A 169 10.98 -2.41 42.49
CA ASP A 169 10.02 -2.88 41.47
C ASP A 169 9.64 -1.74 40.50
N ASN A 170 9.39 -0.54 41.00
CA ASN A 170 9.11 0.61 40.14
C ASN A 170 10.29 1.00 39.26
N ASP A 171 11.52 0.92 39.78
CA ASP A 171 12.72 1.24 39.03
C ASP A 171 13.04 0.17 37.98
N ALA A 172 12.77 -1.12 38.28
CA ALA A 172 12.82 -2.20 37.30
C ALA A 172 11.82 -1.98 36.14
N ARG A 173 10.56 -1.65 36.46
CA ARG A 173 9.54 -1.34 35.44
C ARG A 173 9.92 -0.14 34.57
N LYS A 174 10.48 0.92 35.16
CA LYS A 174 10.97 2.06 34.39
C LYS A 174 12.10 1.65 33.45
N ALA A 175 13.07 0.87 33.95
CA ALA A 175 14.20 0.39 33.16
C ALA A 175 13.75 -0.49 31.98
N GLU A 176 12.80 -1.38 32.19
CA GLU A 176 12.21 -2.24 31.14
C GLU A 176 11.51 -1.42 30.04
N SER A 177 10.85 -0.31 30.42
CA SER A 177 10.13 0.54 29.47
C SER A 177 11.04 1.42 28.59
N LEU A 178 12.35 1.50 28.88
CA LEU A 178 13.29 2.36 28.15
C LEU A 178 13.56 1.86 26.74
N LYS A 179 13.08 2.61 25.75
CA LYS A 179 13.36 2.34 24.33
C LYS A 179 14.64 3.04 23.87
N ALA A 180 15.46 2.30 23.12
CA ALA A 180 16.60 2.89 22.43
C ALA A 180 16.11 3.90 21.38
N SER A 181 16.55 5.15 21.51
CA SER A 181 16.20 6.20 20.56
C SER A 181 17.29 7.27 20.46
N ALA A 182 17.46 7.84 19.28
CA ALA A 182 18.30 8.99 19.04
C ALA A 182 17.40 10.22 18.88
N LYS A 183 17.59 11.23 19.74
CA LYS A 183 16.85 12.48 19.72
C LYS A 183 17.65 13.54 18.95
N GLY A 184 16.95 14.31 18.11
CA GLY A 184 17.49 15.42 17.33
C GLY A 184 16.38 16.42 17.02
N ALA A 185 16.52 17.18 15.95
CA ALA A 185 15.42 18.02 15.48
C ALA A 185 14.26 17.16 14.95
N GLY A 186 13.09 17.26 15.58
CA GLY A 186 11.89 16.51 15.18
C GLY A 186 11.77 15.12 15.82
N ARG A 187 11.24 14.15 15.08
CA ARG A 187 10.89 12.83 15.61
C ARG A 187 12.15 11.99 15.87
N ALA A 188 12.21 11.35 17.03
CA ALA A 188 13.34 10.48 17.39
C ALA A 188 13.45 9.27 16.44
N ALA A 189 14.68 8.91 16.08
CA ALA A 189 14.96 7.68 15.37
C ALA A 189 14.99 6.50 16.35
N SER A 190 14.29 5.41 16.02
CA SER A 190 14.24 4.18 16.81
C SER A 190 14.43 2.97 15.89
N LEU A 191 14.86 1.85 16.46
CA LEU A 191 14.87 0.58 15.75
C LEU A 191 13.44 0.12 15.43
N ARG A 192 13.29 -0.53 14.27
CA ARG A 192 12.05 -1.19 13.86
C ARG A 192 12.38 -2.59 13.35
N THR A 193 11.70 -3.58 13.91
CA THR A 193 11.80 -4.97 13.46
C THR A 193 10.75 -5.23 12.40
N SER A 194 11.17 -5.67 11.23
CA SER A 194 10.29 -6.16 10.16
C SER A 194 10.67 -7.57 9.78
N TYR A 195 9.68 -8.43 9.58
CA TYR A 195 9.89 -9.80 9.11
C TYR A 195 9.63 -9.86 7.61
N ARG A 196 10.59 -10.41 6.86
CA ARG A 196 10.43 -10.72 5.44
C ARG A 196 10.27 -12.23 5.31
N ALA A 197 9.22 -12.66 4.63
CA ALA A 197 9.03 -14.07 4.31
C ALA A 197 9.87 -14.44 3.08
N GLU A 198 10.59 -15.56 3.17
CA GLU A 198 11.23 -16.25 2.07
C GLU A 198 10.70 -17.68 2.05
N ILE A 199 10.17 -18.12 0.91
CA ILE A 199 9.69 -19.49 0.75
C ILE A 199 10.87 -20.34 0.31
N THR A 200 11.34 -21.20 1.21
CA THR A 200 12.50 -22.08 0.97
C THR A 200 12.11 -23.39 0.27
N ASP A 201 10.93 -23.93 0.60
CA ASP A 201 10.33 -25.09 -0.06
C ASP A 201 8.89 -24.74 -0.47
N MET A 202 8.69 -24.54 -1.77
CA MET A 202 7.41 -24.17 -2.35
C MET A 202 6.34 -25.26 -2.14
N ARG A 203 6.74 -26.54 -2.17
CA ARG A 203 5.79 -27.66 -2.03
C ARG A 203 5.33 -27.79 -0.58
N ALA A 204 6.24 -27.66 0.37
CA ALA A 204 5.90 -27.66 1.79
C ALA A 204 4.98 -26.47 2.12
N PHE A 205 5.30 -25.28 1.62
CA PHE A 205 4.47 -24.10 1.83
C PHE A 205 3.09 -24.23 1.16
N ALA A 206 3.00 -24.73 -0.07
CA ALA A 206 1.71 -24.97 -0.72
C ALA A 206 0.82 -25.94 0.07
N ARG A 207 1.40 -26.99 0.66
CA ARG A 207 0.65 -27.90 1.57
C ARG A 207 0.16 -27.18 2.81
N TYR A 208 0.99 -26.33 3.42
CA TYR A 208 0.59 -25.52 4.57
C TYR A 208 -0.56 -24.57 4.21
N VAL A 209 -0.46 -23.87 3.08
CA VAL A 209 -1.49 -22.94 2.60
C VAL A 209 -2.78 -23.71 2.30
N TRP A 210 -2.71 -24.86 1.64
CA TRP A 210 -3.88 -25.71 1.40
C TRP A 210 -4.58 -26.13 2.69
N GLN A 211 -3.83 -26.42 3.75
CA GLN A 211 -4.37 -26.86 5.03
C GLN A 211 -4.94 -25.72 5.89
N TYR A 212 -4.28 -24.56 5.92
CA TYR A 212 -4.57 -23.48 6.88
C TYR A 212 -5.08 -22.19 6.25
N ARG A 213 -5.03 -22.06 4.93
CA ARG A 213 -5.41 -20.88 4.14
C ARG A 213 -6.15 -21.29 2.85
N GLN A 214 -7.04 -22.28 2.99
CA GLN A 214 -7.69 -22.93 1.85
C GLN A 214 -8.49 -21.98 0.97
N ILE A 215 -9.20 -21.00 1.55
CA ILE A 215 -10.04 -20.04 0.81
C ILE A 215 -9.18 -19.24 -0.18
N GLU A 216 -8.09 -18.65 0.28
CA GLU A 216 -7.16 -17.86 -0.54
C GLU A 216 -6.53 -18.72 -1.67
N MET A 217 -6.24 -19.99 -1.37
CA MET A 217 -5.70 -20.92 -2.35
C MET A 217 -6.74 -21.33 -3.40
N GLN A 218 -8.01 -21.48 -3.01
CA GLN A 218 -9.10 -21.81 -3.92
C GLN A 218 -9.33 -20.70 -4.93
N GLU A 219 -9.41 -19.44 -4.49
CA GLU A 219 -9.55 -18.28 -5.39
C GLU A 219 -8.43 -18.22 -6.43
N PHE A 220 -7.18 -18.49 -6.01
CA PHE A 220 -6.04 -18.56 -6.93
C PHE A 220 -6.19 -19.71 -7.94
N LEU A 221 -6.59 -20.90 -7.50
CA LEU A 221 -6.75 -22.07 -8.35
C LEU A 221 -7.91 -21.92 -9.34
N GLU A 222 -9.03 -21.32 -8.93
CA GLU A 222 -10.16 -21.02 -9.80
C GLU A 222 -9.76 -20.07 -10.93
N GLY A 223 -9.06 -18.97 -10.59
CA GLY A 223 -8.53 -18.04 -11.58
C GLY A 223 -7.51 -18.69 -12.53
N LEU A 224 -6.69 -19.62 -12.03
CA LEU A 224 -5.75 -20.38 -12.86
C LEU A 224 -6.47 -21.37 -13.78
N ALA A 225 -7.49 -22.06 -13.27
CA ALA A 225 -8.32 -22.98 -14.06
C ALA A 225 -8.97 -22.25 -15.25
N GLN A 226 -9.57 -21.08 -15.01
CA GLN A 226 -10.17 -20.27 -16.08
C GLN A 226 -9.13 -19.84 -17.13
N LYS A 227 -7.92 -19.44 -16.71
CA LYS A 227 -6.84 -19.08 -17.65
C LYS A 227 -6.42 -20.26 -18.55
N ILE A 228 -6.39 -21.47 -18.00
CA ILE A 228 -6.04 -22.68 -18.76
C ILE A 228 -7.17 -23.04 -19.74
N VAL A 229 -8.44 -22.90 -19.34
CA VAL A 229 -9.59 -23.08 -20.24
C VAL A 229 -9.53 -22.05 -21.38
N ASN A 230 -9.26 -20.79 -21.07
CA ASN A 230 -9.14 -19.71 -22.05
C ASN A 230 -7.98 -19.91 -23.05
N SER A 231 -6.95 -20.69 -22.70
CA SER A 231 -5.87 -21.04 -23.63
C SER A 231 -6.22 -22.21 -24.56
N GLY A 232 -7.44 -22.74 -24.47
CA GLY A 232 -7.98 -23.78 -25.34
C GLY A 232 -7.90 -25.19 -24.77
N ARG A 233 -7.36 -25.37 -23.55
CA ARG A 233 -7.32 -26.69 -22.89
C ARG A 233 -8.56 -26.89 -22.04
N ILE A 234 -9.55 -27.56 -22.61
CA ILE A 234 -10.86 -27.81 -21.96
C ILE A 234 -10.97 -29.16 -21.22
N GLN A 235 -10.01 -30.07 -21.43
CA GLN A 235 -9.91 -31.34 -20.70
C GLN A 235 -8.80 -31.25 -19.65
N ILE A 236 -9.21 -31.08 -18.38
CA ILE A 236 -8.34 -30.93 -17.23
C ILE A 236 -8.93 -31.76 -16.09
N ASP A 237 -8.12 -32.61 -15.46
CA ASP A 237 -8.57 -33.40 -14.31
C ASP A 237 -9.01 -32.47 -13.17
N GLY A 238 -10.24 -32.66 -12.69
CA GLY A 238 -10.82 -31.85 -11.60
C GLY A 238 -11.41 -30.50 -12.01
N VAL A 239 -11.50 -30.18 -13.31
CA VAL A 239 -12.15 -28.96 -13.81
C VAL A 239 -13.13 -29.31 -14.92
N THR A 240 -14.35 -28.76 -14.85
CA THR A 240 -15.37 -28.88 -15.91
C THR A 240 -15.43 -27.57 -16.68
N ALA A 241 -15.17 -27.59 -17.99
CA ALA A 241 -15.27 -26.42 -18.86
C ALA A 241 -16.68 -26.30 -19.46
N HIS A 242 -17.24 -25.08 -19.47
CA HIS A 242 -18.55 -24.75 -20.05
C HIS A 242 -18.37 -23.86 -21.30
N GLU A 243 -19.09 -24.16 -22.38
CA GLU A 243 -19.09 -23.35 -23.62
C GLU A 243 -20.17 -22.26 -23.54
N GLU A 244 -19.77 -20.99 -23.61
CA GLU A 244 -20.65 -19.83 -23.77
C GLU A 244 -20.28 -19.07 -25.05
N ARG A 245 -21.27 -18.66 -25.86
CA ARG A 245 -21.06 -17.85 -27.08
C ARG A 245 -21.56 -16.43 -26.86
N LYS A 246 -20.72 -15.42 -27.16
CA LYS A 246 -21.00 -13.98 -27.05
C LYS A 246 -20.46 -13.26 -28.30
N VAL A 247 -21.01 -12.10 -28.65
CA VAL A 247 -20.53 -11.25 -29.76
C VAL A 247 -19.13 -10.72 -29.42
N ALA A 248 -18.21 -10.71 -30.40
CA ALA A 248 -16.79 -10.39 -30.24
C ALA A 248 -16.47 -8.91 -30.42
#